data_AF-A0A401GZJ4-F1
#
_entry.id   AF-A0A401GZJ4-F1
#
_cell.length_a   1.000
_cell.length_b   1.000
_cell.length_c   1.000
_cell.angle_alpha   90.00
_cell.angle_beta   90.00
_cell.angle_gamma   90.00
#
_symmetry.space_group_name_H-M   'P 1'
#
loop_
_entity.id
_entity.type
_entity.pdbx_description
1 polymer ?
#
loop_
_entity_poly.entity_id
_entity_poly.type
_entity_poly.pdbx_seq_one_letter_code
_entity_poly.pdbx_strand_id
1 'polypeptide(L)'
;MSFRLLKHGLSDQARRLILSIIQEQKGPISVQDIFRVAVQKESESLGTPIIERPAATTDVPYPEHEVKSMRYLKKVVLPILAEAHEIEKVHSTYTLTPEEIEQRLSTMTKSSRRGQAPPSTIDLWRWQVKAVKPTVPKPKTKEIYGTEVGVGEDFSHLNKRRQRSRVLGIARDVRWLKKLEVAKEEGLGTLASSS
;
A
#
# COMPACT_ATOMS: atom_id res chain seq x y z
N MET A 1 -2.58 -7.16 -20.32
CA MET A 1 -3.31 -8.46 -20.29
C MET A 1 -4.49 -8.33 -19.34
N SER A 2 -5.71 -8.46 -19.85
CA SER A 2 -6.95 -8.24 -19.11
C SER A 2 -7.27 -9.40 -18.16
N PHE A 3 -7.18 -9.18 -16.85
CA PHE A 3 -7.55 -10.15 -15.80
C PHE A 3 -9.07 -10.27 -15.56
N ARG A 4 -9.91 -9.68 -16.42
CA ARG A 4 -11.36 -9.47 -16.15
C ARG A 4 -12.24 -10.73 -16.20
N LEU A 5 -11.73 -11.91 -16.57
CA LEU A 5 -12.56 -13.10 -16.82
C LEU A 5 -12.48 -14.20 -15.75
N LEU A 6 -11.75 -14.01 -14.64
CA LEU A 6 -11.60 -15.05 -13.60
C LEU A 6 -12.47 -14.84 -12.35
N LYS A 7 -13.42 -13.90 -12.38
CA LYS A 7 -14.28 -13.58 -11.21
C LYS A 7 -15.19 -14.73 -10.77
N HIS A 8 -15.45 -15.71 -11.64
CA HIS A 8 -16.33 -16.85 -11.34
C HIS A 8 -15.63 -18.06 -10.70
N GLY A 9 -14.35 -17.96 -10.39
CA GLY A 9 -13.57 -19.08 -9.86
C GLY A 9 -13.37 -19.07 -8.34
N LEU A 10 -13.71 -18.01 -7.62
CA LEU A 10 -13.38 -17.88 -6.20
C LEU A 10 -14.47 -18.48 -5.32
N SER A 11 -14.14 -19.55 -4.59
CA SER A 11 -14.96 -20.02 -3.46
C SER A 11 -14.93 -19.00 -2.32
N ASP A 12 -16.11 -18.65 -1.78
CA ASP A 12 -16.23 -17.78 -0.61
C ASP A 12 -15.53 -18.38 0.62
N GLN A 13 -15.50 -19.71 0.73
CA GLN A 13 -14.80 -20.40 1.82
C GLN A 13 -13.28 -20.24 1.68
N ALA A 14 -12.74 -20.44 0.47
CA ALA A 14 -11.32 -20.19 0.19
C ALA A 14 -10.92 -18.75 0.53
N ARG A 15 -11.77 -17.76 0.18
CA ARG A 15 -11.55 -16.36 0.51
C ARG A 15 -11.42 -16.14 2.02
N ARG A 16 -12.40 -16.61 2.80
CA ARG A 16 -12.43 -16.46 4.27
C ARG A 16 -11.25 -17.15 4.92
N LEU A 17 -10.91 -18.36 4.48
CA LEU A 17 -9.77 -19.13 4.96
C LEU A 17 -8.47 -18.35 4.77
N ILE A 18 -8.19 -17.91 3.55
CA ILE A 18 -6.95 -17.19 3.25
C ILE A 18 -6.86 -15.86 4.02
N LEU A 19 -7.95 -15.11 4.12
CA LEU A 19 -7.97 -13.88 4.92
C LEU A 19 -7.69 -14.16 6.39
N SER A 20 -8.29 -15.21 6.96
CA SER A 20 -8.05 -15.58 8.36
C SER A 20 -6.57 -15.90 8.62
N ILE A 21 -5.92 -16.60 7.68
CA ILE A 21 -4.49 -16.96 7.78
C ILE A 21 -3.61 -15.72 7.72
N ILE A 22 -3.88 -14.82 6.77
CA ILE A 22 -3.08 -13.59 6.62
C ILE A 22 -3.33 -12.62 7.78
N GLN A 23 -4.54 -12.59 8.35
CA GLN A 23 -4.86 -11.76 9.53
C GLN A 23 -4.19 -12.29 10.81
N GLU A 24 -4.17 -13.61 10.98
CA GLU A 24 -3.53 -14.25 12.14
C GLU A 24 -2.02 -14.04 12.13
N GLN A 25 -1.38 -14.07 10.95
CA GLN A 25 0.02 -13.71 10.79
C GLN A 25 0.17 -12.18 10.78
N LYS A 26 0.64 -11.61 11.89
CA LYS A 26 0.86 -10.15 12.07
C LYS A 26 1.94 -9.53 11.13
N GLY A 27 2.34 -10.21 10.05
CA GLY A 27 3.41 -9.78 9.16
C GLY A 27 3.30 -10.32 7.74
N PRO A 28 4.18 -9.87 6.83
CA PRO A 28 4.16 -10.27 5.44
C PRO A 28 4.54 -11.74 5.26
N ILE A 29 3.64 -12.50 4.62
CA ILE A 29 3.74 -13.96 4.45
C ILE A 29 3.99 -14.35 2.97
N SER A 30 4.76 -15.43 2.76
CA SER A 30 4.99 -15.99 1.43
C SER A 30 3.76 -16.76 0.93
N VAL A 31 3.58 -16.83 -0.40
CA VAL A 31 2.50 -17.62 -1.00
C VAL A 31 2.62 -19.11 -0.65
N GLN A 32 3.84 -19.62 -0.51
CA GLN A 32 4.08 -21.01 -0.15
C GLN A 32 3.62 -21.30 1.29
N ASP A 33 3.87 -20.37 2.21
CA ASP A 33 3.48 -20.51 3.61
C ASP A 33 1.97 -20.36 3.77
N ILE A 34 1.34 -19.42 3.06
CA ILE A 34 -0.13 -19.30 2.99
C ILE A 34 -0.73 -20.65 2.57
N PHE A 35 -0.20 -21.25 1.51
CA PHE A 35 -0.72 -22.53 1.00
C PHE A 35 -0.50 -23.67 2.00
N ARG A 36 0.69 -23.75 2.61
CA ARG A 36 1.00 -24.80 3.61
C ARG A 36 0.05 -24.72 4.81
N VAL A 37 -0.15 -23.52 5.36
CA VAL A 37 -1.04 -23.30 6.49
C VAL A 37 -2.50 -23.55 6.11
N ALA A 38 -2.92 -23.20 4.88
CA ALA A 38 -4.26 -23.48 4.39
C ALA A 38 -4.54 -24.99 4.33
N VAL A 39 -3.64 -25.76 3.73
CA VAL A 39 -3.75 -27.23 3.64
C VAL A 39 -3.80 -27.85 5.05
N GLN A 40 -2.97 -27.36 5.97
CA GLN A 40 -2.96 -27.83 7.36
C GLN A 40 -4.31 -27.57 8.06
N LYS A 41 -4.83 -26.34 8.02
CA LYS A 41 -6.13 -26.00 8.63
C LYS A 41 -7.29 -26.80 8.04
N GLU A 42 -7.27 -27.05 6.73
CA GLU A 42 -8.30 -27.86 6.08
C GLU A 42 -8.21 -29.33 6.51
N SER A 43 -7.01 -29.90 6.62
CA SER A 43 -6.84 -31.28 7.12
C SER A 43 -7.33 -31.44 8.56
N GLU A 44 -7.09 -30.43 9.41
CA GLU A 44 -7.60 -30.39 10.78
C GLU A 44 -9.14 -30.34 10.80
N SER A 45 -9.75 -29.56 9.89
CA SER A 45 -11.21 -29.43 9.81
C SER A 45 -11.93 -30.68 9.29
N LEU A 46 -11.28 -31.43 8.38
CA LEU A 46 -11.84 -32.65 7.77
C LEU A 46 -11.58 -33.90 8.63
N GLY A 47 -10.79 -33.78 9.71
CA GLY A 47 -10.48 -34.90 10.61
C GLY A 47 -9.70 -36.05 9.94
N THR A 48 -9.18 -35.84 8.73
CA THR A 48 -8.38 -36.81 8.00
C THR A 48 -6.90 -36.54 8.26
N PRO A 49 -6.12 -37.53 8.75
CA PRO A 49 -4.68 -37.36 8.87
C PRO A 49 -4.09 -37.11 7.49
N ILE A 50 -3.14 -36.18 7.41
CA ILE A 50 -2.47 -35.74 6.17
C ILE A 50 -1.96 -36.97 5.40
N ILE A 51 -2.74 -37.45 4.43
CA ILE A 51 -2.33 -38.56 3.57
C ILE A 51 -1.24 -38.02 2.66
N GLU A 52 -0.11 -38.71 2.68
CA GLU A 52 1.05 -38.47 1.84
C GLU A 52 0.63 -38.19 0.40
N ARG A 53 1.17 -37.09 -0.13
CA ARG A 53 1.09 -36.59 -1.52
C ARG A 53 0.54 -37.64 -2.50
N PRO A 54 -0.70 -37.49 -3.03
CA PRO A 54 -1.27 -38.51 -3.90
C PRO A 54 -0.39 -38.71 -5.14
N ALA A 55 -0.13 -39.97 -5.47
CA ALA A 55 0.71 -40.36 -6.60
C ALA A 55 0.14 -39.78 -7.90
N ALA A 56 0.85 -38.80 -8.45
CA ALA A 56 0.83 -38.25 -9.81
C ALA A 56 -0.29 -38.72 -10.77
N THR A 57 -1.54 -38.49 -10.40
CA THR A 57 -2.67 -38.45 -11.34
C THR A 57 -2.84 -37.01 -11.80
N THR A 58 -3.21 -36.81 -13.06
CA THR A 58 -3.15 -35.55 -13.81
C THR A 58 -4.02 -34.41 -13.26
N ASP A 59 -4.80 -34.64 -12.21
CA ASP A 59 -5.79 -33.72 -11.69
C ASP A 59 -5.41 -33.27 -10.29
N VAL A 60 -5.12 -31.97 -10.16
CA VAL A 60 -5.17 -31.14 -8.94
C VAL A 60 -4.70 -31.80 -7.63
N PRO A 61 -3.57 -31.37 -7.03
CA PRO A 61 -2.96 -32.04 -5.86
C PRO A 61 -3.88 -32.27 -4.65
N TYR A 62 -4.90 -31.42 -4.48
CA TYR A 62 -5.86 -31.48 -3.39
C TYR A 62 -7.26 -31.14 -3.92
N PRO A 63 -8.01 -32.10 -4.52
CA PRO A 63 -9.27 -31.80 -5.19
C PRO A 63 -10.39 -31.43 -4.20
N GLU A 64 -10.35 -31.98 -2.99
CA GLU A 64 -11.34 -31.76 -1.92
C GLU A 64 -11.11 -30.50 -1.09
N HIS A 65 -9.93 -29.89 -1.20
CA HIS A 65 -9.57 -28.68 -0.48
C HIS A 65 -10.14 -27.42 -1.16
N GLU A 66 -10.54 -26.42 -0.38
CA GLU A 66 -10.98 -25.12 -0.90
C GLU A 66 -9.84 -24.44 -1.66
N VAL A 67 -8.59 -24.66 -1.21
CA VAL A 67 -7.37 -24.24 -1.90
C VAL A 67 -6.76 -25.39 -2.69
N LYS A 68 -7.41 -25.69 -3.81
CA LYS A 68 -7.07 -26.79 -4.74
C LYS A 68 -5.59 -26.91 -5.16
N SER A 69 -4.93 -25.78 -5.38
CA SER A 69 -3.52 -25.77 -5.80
C SER A 69 -2.84 -24.42 -5.57
N MET A 70 -1.51 -24.45 -5.52
CA MET A 70 -0.67 -23.25 -5.51
C MET A 70 -0.93 -22.32 -6.71
N ARG A 71 -1.22 -22.89 -7.89
CA ARG A 71 -1.52 -22.11 -9.10
C ARG A 71 -2.86 -21.39 -8.97
N TYR A 72 -3.86 -22.05 -8.40
CA TYR A 72 -5.16 -21.46 -8.11
C TYR A 72 -5.04 -20.31 -7.10
N LEU A 73 -4.32 -20.51 -6.00
CA LEU A 73 -4.02 -19.46 -5.01
C LEU A 73 -3.36 -18.24 -5.67
N LYS A 74 -2.32 -18.45 -6.50
CA LYS A 74 -1.57 -17.37 -7.17
C LYS A 74 -2.36 -16.63 -8.26
N LYS A 75 -3.13 -17.34 -9.08
CA LYS A 75 -3.77 -16.77 -10.27
C LYS A 75 -5.19 -16.29 -10.03
N VAL A 76 -5.89 -16.84 -9.04
CA VAL A 76 -7.31 -16.55 -8.79
C VAL A 76 -7.48 -15.86 -7.45
N VAL A 77 -7.13 -16.52 -6.35
CA VAL A 77 -7.47 -16.06 -5.00
C VAL A 77 -6.76 -14.75 -4.63
N LEU A 78 -5.42 -14.72 -4.70
CA LEU A 78 -4.65 -13.55 -4.27
C LEU A 78 -4.92 -12.29 -5.12
N PRO A 79 -5.02 -12.37 -6.47
CA PRO A 79 -5.37 -11.20 -7.27
C PRO A 79 -6.76 -10.64 -6.95
N ILE A 80 -7.75 -11.50 -6.69
CA ILE A 80 -9.12 -11.05 -6.37
C ILE A 80 -9.15 -10.36 -5.01
N LEU A 81 -8.48 -10.91 -4.00
CA LEU A 81 -8.34 -10.28 -2.67
C LEU A 81 -7.62 -8.93 -2.74
N ALA A 82 -6.63 -8.80 -3.64
CA ALA A 82 -5.90 -7.56 -3.87
C ALA A 82 -6.77 -6.50 -4.59
N GLU A 83 -7.56 -6.92 -5.58
CA GLU A 83 -8.54 -6.06 -6.28
C GLU A 83 -9.61 -5.56 -5.31
N ALA A 84 -10.06 -6.41 -4.39
CA ALA A 84 -10.98 -6.06 -3.31
C ALA A 84 -10.35 -5.18 -2.21
N HIS A 85 -9.05 -4.87 -2.31
CA HIS A 85 -8.29 -4.08 -1.35
C HIS A 85 -8.22 -4.67 0.08
N GLU A 86 -8.41 -5.98 0.23
CA GLU A 86 -8.34 -6.66 1.52
C GLU A 86 -6.88 -6.99 1.88
N ILE A 87 -6.08 -7.28 0.87
CA ILE A 87 -4.65 -7.56 1.00
C ILE A 87 -3.83 -6.69 0.05
N GLU A 88 -2.56 -6.54 0.36
CA GLU A 88 -1.59 -5.88 -0.52
C GLU A 88 -0.31 -6.71 -0.65
N LYS A 89 0.36 -6.53 -1.78
CA LYS A 89 1.65 -7.14 -2.05
C LYS A 89 2.75 -6.15 -1.66
N VAL A 90 3.60 -6.54 -0.73
CA VAL A 90 4.65 -5.68 -0.17
C VAL A 90 6.02 -6.25 -0.47
N HIS A 91 6.94 -5.33 -0.76
CA HIS A 91 8.35 -5.62 -0.90
C HIS A 91 9.00 -5.59 0.48
N SER A 92 9.54 -6.73 0.90
CA SER A 92 10.20 -6.87 2.20
C SER A 92 11.61 -7.41 2.01
N THR A 93 12.59 -6.74 2.62
CA THR A 93 13.95 -7.23 2.77
C THR A 93 13.98 -8.27 3.90
N TYR A 94 14.35 -9.51 3.59
CA TYR A 94 14.48 -10.60 4.56
C TYR A 94 15.96 -10.93 4.78
N THR A 95 16.39 -10.92 6.03
CA THR A 95 17.73 -11.37 6.44
C THR A 95 17.73 -12.89 6.58
N LEU A 96 18.56 -13.58 5.81
CA LEU A 96 18.71 -15.03 5.89
C LEU A 96 19.36 -15.44 7.22
N THR A 97 18.90 -16.57 7.75
CA THR A 97 19.60 -17.21 8.87
C THR A 97 20.89 -17.87 8.37
N PRO A 98 21.91 -18.06 9.24
CA PRO A 98 23.16 -18.72 8.84
C PRO A 98 22.91 -20.14 8.29
N GLU A 99 21.95 -20.87 8.85
CA GLU A 99 21.56 -22.20 8.38
C GLU A 99 21.02 -22.18 6.95
N GLU A 100 20.18 -21.20 6.61
CA GLU A 100 19.66 -21.03 5.24
C GLU A 100 20.77 -20.66 4.25
N ILE A 101 21.76 -19.88 4.69
CA ILE A 101 22.94 -19.56 3.88
C ILE A 101 23.73 -20.82 3.57
N GLU A 102 23.96 -21.69 4.56
CA GLU A 102 24.65 -22.98 4.38
C GLU A 102 23.88 -23.92 3.46
N GLN A 103 22.57 -24.04 3.63
CA GLN A 103 21.71 -24.82 2.72
C GLN A 103 21.81 -24.30 1.29
N ARG A 104 21.80 -22.98 1.11
CA ARG A 104 21.94 -22.38 -0.21
C ARG A 104 23.33 -22.63 -0.80
N LEU A 105 24.38 -22.49 0.00
CA LEU A 105 25.73 -22.83 -0.42
C LEU A 105 25.81 -24.29 -0.85
N SER A 106 25.20 -25.22 -0.09
CA SER A 106 25.23 -26.66 -0.40
C SER A 106 24.63 -26.99 -1.76
N THR A 107 23.54 -26.31 -2.14
CA THR A 107 22.85 -26.48 -3.43
C THR A 107 23.55 -25.77 -4.60
N MET A 108 24.38 -24.77 -4.33
CA MET A 108 25.13 -24.05 -5.36
C MET A 108 26.35 -24.85 -5.86
N THR A 109 26.58 -24.78 -7.18
CA THR A 109 27.73 -25.40 -7.86
C THR A 109 29.05 -24.72 -7.44
N LYS A 110 30.16 -25.49 -7.49
CA LYS A 110 31.50 -25.00 -7.11
C LYS A 110 31.94 -23.75 -7.88
N SER A 111 31.55 -23.62 -9.15
CA SER A 111 31.86 -22.43 -9.97
C SER A 111 31.11 -21.20 -9.48
N SER A 112 29.84 -21.34 -9.11
CA SER A 112 29.02 -20.24 -8.60
C SER A 112 29.48 -19.72 -7.24
N ARG A 113 30.07 -20.59 -6.40
CA ARG A 113 30.60 -20.20 -5.08
C ARG A 113 31.87 -19.33 -5.17
N ARG A 114 32.65 -19.45 -6.25
CA ARG A 114 33.91 -18.70 -6.40
C ARG A 114 33.72 -17.25 -6.82
N GLY A 115 32.57 -16.90 -7.41
CA GLY A 115 32.34 -15.58 -7.99
C GLY A 115 31.78 -14.54 -7.01
N GLN A 116 31.03 -14.94 -5.99
CA GLN A 116 30.38 -14.00 -5.07
C GLN A 116 29.89 -14.71 -3.80
N ALA A 117 30.09 -14.09 -2.63
CA ALA A 117 29.46 -14.54 -1.41
C ALA A 117 27.93 -14.39 -1.51
N PRO A 118 27.13 -15.35 -0.99
CA PRO A 118 25.68 -15.22 -1.02
C PRO A 118 25.26 -13.97 -0.22
N PRO A 119 24.34 -13.15 -0.74
CA PRO A 119 23.89 -11.97 -0.02
C PRO A 119 23.17 -12.39 1.26
N SER A 120 23.46 -11.70 2.37
CA SER A 120 22.82 -11.93 3.67
C SER A 120 21.36 -11.48 3.70
N THR A 121 20.97 -10.59 2.77
CA THR A 121 19.61 -10.09 2.62
C THR A 121 19.04 -10.46 1.26
N ILE A 122 17.76 -10.84 1.25
CA ILE A 122 17.00 -11.12 0.03
C ILE A 122 15.77 -10.23 0.00
N ASP A 123 15.60 -9.57 -1.13
CA ASP A 123 14.37 -8.89 -1.47
C ASP A 123 13.27 -9.88 -1.87
N LEU A 124 12.18 -9.91 -1.10
CA LEU A 124 11.06 -10.82 -1.31
C LEU A 124 9.75 -10.04 -1.44
N TRP A 125 8.93 -10.48 -2.39
CA TRP A 125 7.56 -10.04 -2.50
C TRP A 125 6.65 -10.94 -1.68
N ARG A 126 5.98 -10.35 -0.70
CA ARG A 126 5.09 -11.06 0.23
C ARG A 126 3.71 -10.41 0.26
N TRP A 127 2.75 -11.09 0.88
CA TRP A 127 1.38 -10.61 1.02
C TRP A 127 1.08 -10.28 2.47
N GLN A 128 0.36 -9.20 2.71
CA GLN A 128 -0.11 -8.82 4.04
C GLN A 128 -1.51 -8.22 3.96
N VAL A 129 -2.21 -8.17 5.09
CA VAL A 129 -3.48 -7.41 5.18
C VAL A 129 -3.20 -5.94 4.92
N LYS A 130 -4.04 -5.31 4.09
CA LYS A 130 -3.90 -3.88 3.83
C LYS A 130 -4.26 -3.10 5.11
N ALA A 131 -3.25 -2.54 5.76
CA ALA A 131 -3.49 -1.64 6.88
C ALA A 131 -4.25 -0.40 6.40
N VAL A 132 -5.31 -0.01 7.11
CA VAL A 132 -5.96 1.28 6.90
C VAL A 132 -4.94 2.34 7.25
N LYS A 133 -4.26 2.89 6.24
CA LYS A 133 -3.31 3.98 6.45
C LYS A 133 -4.13 5.16 7.00
N PRO A 134 -3.81 5.69 8.20
CA PRO A 134 -4.46 6.89 8.67
C PRO A 134 -4.22 7.96 7.61
N THR A 135 -5.31 8.47 7.04
CA THR A 135 -5.21 9.53 6.04
C THR A 135 -4.68 10.74 6.78
N VAL A 136 -3.38 11.02 6.65
CA VAL A 136 -2.80 12.24 7.19
C VAL A 136 -3.60 13.39 6.58
N PRO A 137 -4.25 14.24 7.40
CA PRO A 137 -5.05 15.33 6.86
C PRO A 137 -4.12 16.17 5.99
N LYS A 138 -4.52 16.38 4.72
CA LYS A 138 -3.78 17.26 3.81
C LYS A 138 -3.57 18.59 4.56
N PRO A 139 -2.34 19.11 4.66
CA PRO A 139 -2.12 20.38 5.31
C PRO A 139 -3.01 21.41 4.61
N LYS A 140 -3.91 22.04 5.36
CA LYS A 140 -4.76 23.10 4.82
C LYS A 140 -3.80 24.19 4.34
N THR A 141 -3.71 24.38 3.03
CA THR A 141 -3.00 25.54 2.46
C THR A 141 -3.71 26.78 3.00
N LYS A 142 -3.06 27.49 3.91
CA LYS A 142 -3.56 28.78 4.35
C LYS A 142 -3.51 29.68 3.12
N GLU A 143 -4.67 30.12 2.65
CA GLU A 143 -4.74 31.14 1.62
C GLU A 143 -3.99 32.36 2.15
N ILE A 144 -2.95 32.78 1.43
CA ILE A 144 -2.15 33.91 1.84
C ILE A 144 -3.02 35.16 1.61
N TYR A 145 -3.32 35.87 2.68
CA TYR A 145 -4.10 37.11 2.60
C TYR A 145 -3.40 38.12 1.68
N GLY A 146 -4.13 38.68 0.71
CA GLY A 146 -3.58 39.60 -0.28
C GLY A 146 -3.06 38.95 -1.56
N THR A 147 -3.38 37.67 -1.83
CA THR A 147 -3.01 37.03 -3.10
C THR A 147 -3.58 37.81 -4.30
N GLU A 148 -4.78 38.38 -4.14
CA GLU A 148 -5.46 39.25 -5.11
C GLU A 148 -4.71 40.54 -5.45
N VAL A 149 -3.84 41.03 -4.55
CA VAL A 149 -2.98 42.21 -4.79
C VAL A 149 -1.55 41.81 -5.15
N GLY A 150 -1.31 40.54 -5.46
CA GLY A 150 -0.02 40.02 -5.87
C GLY A 150 0.92 39.63 -4.72
N VAL A 151 0.40 39.43 -3.50
CA VAL A 151 1.21 38.86 -2.40
C VAL A 151 1.55 37.40 -2.76
N GLY A 152 2.84 37.12 -2.93
CA GLY A 152 3.34 35.79 -3.30
C GLY A 152 3.63 35.60 -4.79
N GLU A 153 3.40 36.61 -5.63
CA GLU A 153 3.86 36.59 -7.02
C GLU A 153 5.39 36.71 -7.11
N ASP A 154 5.99 36.01 -8.08
CA ASP A 154 7.43 36.06 -8.29
C ASP A 154 7.84 37.25 -9.16
N PHE A 155 8.44 38.26 -8.52
CA PHE A 155 9.00 39.45 -9.16
C PHE A 155 10.53 39.41 -9.29
N SER A 156 11.15 38.24 -9.13
CA SER A 156 12.61 38.07 -9.21
C SER A 156 13.20 38.54 -10.55
N HIS A 157 12.42 38.44 -11.62
CA HIS A 157 12.79 38.89 -12.97
C HIS A 157 12.81 40.42 -13.15
N LEU A 158 12.26 41.21 -12.23
CA LEU A 158 12.27 42.67 -12.30
C LEU A 158 13.58 43.26 -11.75
N ASN A 159 13.97 44.44 -12.24
CA ASN A 159 15.14 45.14 -11.68
C ASN A 159 14.89 45.62 -10.23
N LYS A 160 15.96 45.82 -9.45
CA LYS A 160 15.86 46.20 -8.02
C LYS A 160 14.98 47.42 -7.74
N ARG A 161 14.99 48.43 -8.63
CA ARG A 161 14.15 49.63 -8.49
C ARG A 161 12.66 49.28 -8.64
N ARG A 162 12.30 48.51 -9.67
CA ARG A 162 10.92 48.06 -9.94
C ARG A 162 10.44 47.09 -8.87
N GLN A 163 11.29 46.19 -8.38
CA GLN A 163 10.98 45.31 -7.23
C GLN A 163 10.58 46.13 -6.00
N ARG A 164 11.37 47.14 -5.61
CA ARG A 164 11.04 48.02 -4.48
C ARG A 164 9.71 48.75 -4.69
N SER A 165 9.48 49.31 -5.88
CA SER A 165 8.21 49.96 -6.20
C SER A 165 7.01 49.00 -6.13
N ARG A 166 7.18 47.75 -6.58
CA ARG A 166 6.14 46.71 -6.49
C ARG A 166 5.83 46.35 -5.05
N VAL A 167 6.85 46.05 -4.24
CA VAL A 167 6.67 45.72 -2.81
C VAL A 167 5.94 46.86 -2.08
N LEU A 168 6.31 48.12 -2.34
CA LEU A 168 5.65 49.28 -1.73
C LEU A 168 4.19 49.45 -2.21
N GLY A 169 3.91 49.15 -3.48
CA GLY A 169 2.56 49.15 -4.04
C GLY A 169 1.69 48.09 -3.36
N ILE A 170 2.14 46.84 -3.37
CA ILE A 170 1.47 45.70 -2.73
C ILE A 170 1.21 46.01 -1.24
N ALA A 171 2.19 46.55 -0.50
CA ALA A 171 2.01 46.90 0.90
C ALA A 171 0.99 48.03 1.14
N ARG A 172 0.77 48.92 0.16
CA ARG A 172 -0.29 49.93 0.22
C ARG A 172 -1.66 49.29 -0.03
N ASP A 173 -1.74 48.42 -1.02
CA ASP A 173 -2.99 47.80 -1.45
C ASP A 173 -3.49 46.79 -0.39
N VAL A 174 -2.60 46.00 0.21
CA VAL A 174 -2.93 45.14 1.37
C VAL A 174 -3.46 45.97 2.54
N ARG A 175 -2.86 47.14 2.84
CA ARG A 175 -3.37 48.02 3.91
C ARG A 175 -4.74 48.58 3.58
N TRP A 176 -5.01 48.88 2.31
CA TRP A 176 -6.31 49.35 1.88
C TRP A 176 -7.38 48.25 1.97
N LEU A 177 -7.08 47.03 1.53
CA LEU A 177 -7.96 45.87 1.69
C LEU A 177 -8.34 45.62 3.15
N LYS A 178 -7.36 45.66 4.06
CA LYS A 178 -7.65 45.54 5.50
C LYS A 178 -8.59 46.62 6.02
N LYS A 179 -8.44 47.86 5.56
CA LYS A 179 -9.35 48.96 5.94
C LYS A 179 -10.76 48.74 5.40
N LEU A 180 -10.89 48.24 4.17
CA LEU A 180 -12.21 47.91 3.60
C LEU A 180 -12.90 46.78 4.36
N GLU A 181 -12.15 45.77 4.78
CA GLU A 181 -12.68 44.65 5.55
C GLU A 181 -13.22 45.12 6.90
N VAL A 182 -12.45 45.95 7.62
CA VAL A 182 -12.90 46.60 8.87
C VAL A 182 -14.16 47.44 8.64
N ALA A 183 -14.18 48.30 7.62
CA ALA A 183 -15.35 49.13 7.33
C ALA A 183 -16.60 48.30 6.96
N LYS A 184 -16.41 47.16 6.29
CA LYS A 184 -17.49 46.24 5.94
C LYS A 184 -18.06 45.54 7.17
N GLU A 185 -17.20 45.11 8.10
CA GLU A 185 -17.61 44.51 9.37
C GLU A 185 -18.39 45.50 10.23
N GLU A 186 -17.93 46.74 10.36
CA GLU A 186 -18.63 47.81 11.09
C GLU A 186 -20.01 48.11 10.50
N GLY A 187 -20.12 48.15 9.16
CA GLY A 187 -21.39 48.35 8.46
C GLY A 187 -22.37 47.18 8.61
N LEU A 188 -21.88 45.94 8.62
CA LEU A 188 -22.72 44.76 8.86
C LEU A 188 -23.16 44.65 10.33
N GLY A 189 -22.29 45.00 11.27
CA GLY A 189 -22.59 44.99 12.70
C GLY A 189 -23.68 46.01 13.10
N THR A 190 -23.73 47.16 12.42
CA THR A 190 -24.79 48.17 12.64
C THR A 190 -26.14 47.74 12.07
N LEU A 191 -26.16 46.98 10.97
CA LEU A 191 -27.40 46.41 10.42
C LEU A 191 -27.95 45.25 11.28
N ALA A 192 -27.07 44.42 11.84
CA ALA A 192 -27.48 43.30 12.70
C ALA A 192 -27.97 43.71 14.10
N SER A 193 -27.60 44.92 14.58
CA SER A 193 -28.00 45.46 15.89
C SER A 193 -29.22 46.39 15.82
N SER A 194 -29.70 46.71 14.62
CA SER A 194 -30.90 47.52 14.37
C SER A 194 -32.13 46.71 13.93
N SER A 195 -32.03 45.38 13.92
CA SER A 195 -33.14 44.43 13.74
C SER A 195 -33.45 43.72 15.05
#